data_AF-A0A6M8UPG9-F1
#
_entry.id   AF-A0A6M8UPG9-F1
#
_cell.length_a   1.000
_cell.length_b   1.000
_cell.length_c   1.000
_cell.angle_alpha   90.00
_cell.angle_beta   90.00
_cell.angle_gamma   90.00
#
_symmetry.space_group_name_H-M   'P 1'
#
loop_
_entity.id
_entity.type
_entity.pdbx_description
1 polymer ?
#
loop_
_entity_poly.entity_id
_entity_poly.type
_entity_poly.pdbx_seq_one_letter_code
_entity_poly.pdbx_strand_id
1 'polypeptide(L)' 'MLNYIKKWLKYQCSYVAWTVFPVALVALFFIMAVSYFPSHAHIATLVFILCVAIFIGVYPGNK' A
#
# COMPACT_ATOMS: atom_id res chain seq x y z
N MET A 1 29.47 2.16 13.65
CA MET A 1 28.76 3.05 12.70
C MET A 1 28.08 2.29 11.55
N LEU A 2 28.80 1.43 10.82
CA LEU A 2 28.27 0.70 9.66
C LEU A 2 27.02 -0.14 9.97
N ASN A 3 26.98 -0.84 11.11
CA ASN A 3 25.80 -1.60 11.55
C ASN A 3 24.59 -0.71 11.87
N TYR A 4 24.80 0.52 12.35
CA TYR A 4 23.73 1.46 12.64
C TYR A 4 23.10 2.00 11.33
N ILE A 5 23.95 2.37 10.37
CA ILE A 5 23.50 2.83 9.04
C ILE A 5 22.73 1.73 8.32
N LYS A 6 23.22 0.48 8.39
CA LYS A 6 22.53 -0.68 7.78
C LYS A 6 21.16 -0.93 8.42
N LYS A 7 21.06 -0.82 9.75
CA LYS A 7 19.79 -0.97 10.47
C LYS A 7 18.82 0.16 10.10
N TRP A 8 19.29 1.41 10.09
CA TRP A 8 18.50 2.58 9.70
C TRP A 8 17.98 2.47 8.25
N LEU A 9 18.83 2.10 7.29
CA LEU A 9 18.45 1.94 5.89
C LEU A 9 17.39 0.85 5.71
N LYS A 10 17.51 -0.28 6.44
CA LYS A 10 16.51 -1.34 6.43
C LYS A 10 15.14 -0.84 6.93
N TYR A 11 15.11 -0.01 7.96
CA TYR A 11 13.86 0.61 8.42
C TYR A 11 13.29 1.56 7.39
N GLN A 12 14.10 2.42 6.78
CA GLN A 12 13.64 3.34 5.73
C GLN A 12 13.07 2.58 4.53
N CYS A 13 13.76 1.56 4.02
CA CYS A 13 13.25 0.72 2.94
C CYS A 13 11.97 -0.01 3.33
N SER A 14 11.86 -0.49 4.57
CA SER A 14 10.63 -1.12 5.06
C SER A 14 9.47 -0.11 5.09
N TYR A 15 9.68 1.10 5.61
CA TYR A 15 8.67 2.16 5.63
C TYR A 15 8.22 2.58 4.23
N VAL A 16 9.17 2.74 3.31
CA VAL A 16 8.87 3.06 1.91
C VAL A 16 8.10 1.91 1.25
N ALA A 17 8.51 0.67 1.46
CA ALA A 17 7.77 -0.48 0.94
C ALA A 17 6.33 -0.52 1.48
N TRP A 18 6.13 -0.30 2.78
CA TRP A 18 4.80 -0.30 3.41
C TRP A 18 3.89 0.87 3.01
N THR A 19 4.42 1.93 2.42
CA THR A 19 3.64 3.09 1.96
C THR A 19 3.46 3.10 0.44
N VAL A 20 4.54 2.89 -0.31
CA VAL A 20 4.54 2.96 -1.78
C VAL A 20 3.86 1.75 -2.40
N PHE A 21 4.08 0.54 -1.85
CA PHE A 21 3.47 -0.68 -2.39
C PHE A 21 1.94 -0.64 -2.36
N PRO A 22 1.26 -0.33 -1.23
CA PRO A 22 -0.19 -0.28 -1.21
C PRO A 22 -0.78 0.82 -2.10
N VAL A 23 -0.11 1.97 -2.23
CA VAL A 23 -0.55 3.04 -3.16
C VAL A 23 -0.49 2.56 -4.61
N ALA A 24 0.60 1.90 -5.01
CA ALA A 24 0.73 1.32 -6.35
C ALA A 24 -0.34 0.25 -6.60
N LEU A 25 -0.66 -0.56 -5.59
CA LEU A 25 -1.62 -1.63 -5.68
C LEU A 25 -3.06 -1.11 -5.84
N VAL A 26 -3.42 -0.04 -5.12
CA VAL A 26 -4.70 0.68 -5.32
C VAL A 26 -4.81 1.25 -6.73
N ALA A 27 -3.74 1.86 -7.25
CA ALA A 27 -3.74 2.44 -8.59
C ALA A 27 -3.95 1.36 -9.68
N LEU A 28 -3.27 0.21 -9.56
CA LEU A 28 -3.45 -0.93 -10.46
C LEU A 28 -4.87 -1.48 -10.39
N PHE A 29 -5.42 -1.61 -9.18
CA PHE A 29 -6.80 -2.07 -9.00
C PHE A 29 -7.80 -1.10 -9.65
N PHE A 30 -7.60 0.21 -9.51
CA PHE A 30 -8.46 1.21 -10.14
C PHE A 30 -8.44 1.09 -11.67
N ILE A 31 -7.26 0.95 -12.28
CA ILE A 31 -7.12 0.76 -13.74
C ILE A 31 -7.89 -0.49 -14.20
N MET A 32 -7.78 -1.60 -13.46
CA MET A 32 -8.54 -2.81 -13.76
C MET A 32 -10.05 -2.61 -13.54
N ALA A 33 -10.45 -1.97 -12.45
CA ALA A 33 -11.85 -1.74 -12.13
C ALA A 33 -12.54 -0.87 -13.20
N VAL A 34 -11.86 0.15 -13.72
CA VAL A 34 -12.38 0.97 -14.83
C VAL A 34 -12.49 0.14 -16.11
N SER A 35 -11.55 -0.78 -16.36
CA SER A 35 -11.53 -1.60 -17.58
C SER A 35 -12.64 -2.67 -17.60
N TYR A 36 -12.95 -3.29 -16.46
CA TYR A 36 -13.93 -4.38 -16.37
C TYR A 36 -15.31 -3.96 -15.85
N PHE A 37 -15.37 -2.95 -14.97
CA PHE A 37 -16.60 -2.52 -14.28
C PHE A 37 -16.72 -0.99 -14.21
N PRO A 38 -16.75 -0.26 -15.34
CA PRO A 38 -16.68 1.20 -15.36
C PRO A 38 -17.78 1.89 -14.54
N SER A 39 -19.00 1.34 -14.54
CA SER A 39 -20.14 1.89 -13.79
C SER A 39 -19.97 1.83 -12.28
N HIS A 40 -19.15 0.90 -11.76
CA HIS A 40 -18.95 0.67 -10.34
C HIS A 40 -17.50 0.86 -9.90
N ALA A 41 -16.61 1.29 -10.80
CA ALA A 41 -15.17 1.35 -10.58
C ALA A 41 -14.81 2.22 -9.37
N HIS A 42 -15.50 3.35 -9.19
CA HIS A 42 -15.28 4.24 -8.05
C HIS A 42 -15.63 3.57 -6.72
N ILE A 43 -16.78 2.90 -6.65
CA ILE A 43 -17.26 2.25 -5.42
C ILE A 43 -16.36 1.05 -5.08
N ALA A 44 -16.03 0.22 -6.07
CA ALA A 44 -15.14 -0.93 -5.88
C ALA A 44 -13.76 -0.48 -5.37
N THR A 45 -13.23 0.62 -5.92
CA THR A 45 -11.92 1.15 -5.53
C THR A 45 -11.94 1.76 -4.13
N LEU A 46 -13.03 2.42 -3.74
CA LEU A 46 -13.21 2.92 -2.36
C LEU A 46 -13.21 1.79 -1.34
N VAL A 47 -13.94 0.69 -1.61
CA VAL A 47 -13.92 -0.50 -0.76
C VAL A 47 -12.51 -1.09 -0.68
N PHE A 48 -11.81 -1.14 -1.81
CA PHE A 48 -10.44 -1.63 -1.87
C PHE A 48 -9.46 -0.77 -1.04
N ILE A 49 -9.58 0.56 -1.13
CA ILE A 49 -8.78 1.50 -0.31
C ILE A 49 -9.04 1.27 1.18
N LEU A 50 -10.30 1.08 1.59
CA LEU A 50 -10.63 0.78 3.00
C LEU A 50 -9.98 -0.52 3.47
N CYS A 51 -10.04 -1.58 2.67
CA CYS A 51 -9.39 -2.86 3.00
C CYS A 51 -7.87 -2.69 3.15
N VAL A 52 -7.23 -1.97 2.23
CA VAL A 52 -5.78 -1.70 2.28
C VAL A 52 -5.41 -0.84 3.49
N ALA A 53 -6.20 0.19 3.80
CA ALA A 53 -6.00 1.04 4.97
C ALA A 53 -6.12 0.27 6.29
N ILE A 54 -7.11 -0.62 6.40
CA ILE A 54 -7.26 -1.51 7.56
C ILE A 54 -6.07 -2.47 7.64
N PHE A 55 -5.63 -3.06 6.53
CA PHE A 55 -4.48 -3.95 6.51
C PHE A 55 -3.20 -3.25 7.00
N ILE A 56 -2.93 -2.03 6.55
CA ILE A 56 -1.78 -1.22 7.00
C ILE A 56 -1.94 -0.81 8.47
N GLY A 57 -3.15 -0.46 8.91
CA GLY A 57 -3.42 -0.05 10.28
C GLY A 57 -3.37 -1.18 11.30
N VAL A 58 -3.78 -2.40 10.91
CA VAL A 58 -3.76 -3.61 11.75
C VAL A 58 -2.38 -4.27 11.74
N TYR A 59 -1.68 -4.24 10.60
CA TYR A 59 -0.29 -4.69 10.46
C TYR A 59 0.62 -3.50 10.14
N PRO A 60 0.82 -2.55 11.08
CA PRO A 60 1.81 -1.51 10.88
C PRO A 60 3.16 -2.22 10.81
N GLY A 61 3.76 -2.21 9.62
CA GLY A 61 5.02 -2.88 9.33
C GLY A 61 6.07 -2.58 10.39
N ASN A 62 6.27 -3.56 11.30
CA ASN A 62 7.26 -3.59 12.37
C ASN A 62 7.22 -2.40 13.36
N LYS A 63 6.70 -2.68 14.56
CA LYS A 63 7.36 -2.18 15.78
C LYS A 63 8.77 -2.76 15.86
#